data_AF-A0A936IKW2-F1
#
_entry.id   AF-A0A936IKW2-F1
#
_cell.length_a   1.000
_cell.length_b   1.000
_cell.length_c   1.000
_cell.angle_alpha   90.00
_cell.angle_beta   90.00
_cell.angle_gamma   90.00
#
_symmetry.space_group_name_H-M   'P 1'
#
loop_
_entity.id
_entity.type
_entity.pdbx_description
1 polymer ?
#
loop_
_entity_poly.entity_id
_entity_poly.type
_entity_poly.pdbx_seq_one_letter_code
_entity_poly.pdbx_strand_id
1 'polypeptide(L)'
;MPTNFSLRWDEILQGDLVAKVAGSLAFLAIMLLMRAVVAKAVLPHTTRAETRRRALVNLRNFTALLVIMGLGAIWADAVRTFAVSVLALGVAAVIATKELIQCFTGSIVRTTTNAFSVGDRIEITGFRGDVIDINFVNTTLLEVGPGPTQHLRTGRLIRFPNSKLLDSVLVNESYMERFLIHVFRVPWKLNADWEQAEALLLEAATAECAPYLEEASDHMERLEHTYGLVGLRVRPRVWMQLMSEEKIEFLVRLPVPLGQQSRIEEAIVRRFLSQYPGANKQT
;
A
#
# COMPACT_ATOMS: atom_id res chain seq x y z
N MET A 1 -50.70 16.71 3.99
CA MET A 1 -50.51 17.99 3.28
C MET A 1 -49.15 17.97 2.58
N PRO A 2 -49.10 17.62 1.29
CA PRO A 2 -47.88 17.71 0.50
C PRO A 2 -47.86 19.01 -0.35
N THR A 3 -46.72 19.26 -1.00
CA THR A 3 -46.53 20.12 -2.20
C THR A 3 -46.42 21.65 -2.10
N ASN A 4 -45.68 22.23 -1.15
CA ASN A 4 -45.26 23.65 -1.26
C ASN A 4 -43.73 23.88 -1.17
N PHE A 5 -42.91 22.82 -1.21
CA PHE A 5 -41.45 22.99 -1.18
C PHE A 5 -40.86 23.26 -2.58
N SER A 6 -41.32 22.55 -3.62
CA SER A 6 -40.83 22.73 -5.00
C SER A 6 -41.20 24.10 -5.59
N LEU A 7 -42.46 24.54 -5.44
CA LEU A 7 -42.96 25.81 -5.97
C LEU A 7 -42.16 27.02 -5.51
N ARG A 8 -41.69 27.01 -4.26
CA ARG A 8 -40.95 28.15 -3.68
C ARG A 8 -39.52 28.28 -4.21
N TRP A 9 -38.88 27.19 -4.58
CA TRP A 9 -37.53 27.22 -5.19
C TRP A 9 -37.60 27.67 -6.64
N ASP A 10 -38.63 27.24 -7.37
CA ASP A 10 -38.83 27.65 -8.75
C ASP A 10 -39.06 29.16 -8.86
N GLU A 11 -39.85 29.76 -7.97
CA GLU A 11 -40.09 31.21 -7.94
C GLU A 11 -38.82 32.02 -7.59
N ILE A 12 -38.01 31.55 -6.63
CA ILE A 12 -36.78 32.23 -6.23
C ILE A 12 -35.69 32.12 -7.32
N LEU A 13 -35.53 30.93 -7.92
CA LEU A 13 -34.56 30.69 -8.99
C LEU A 13 -34.95 31.41 -10.28
N GLN A 14 -36.24 31.44 -10.63
CA GLN A 14 -36.73 32.21 -11.78
C GLN A 14 -36.53 33.71 -11.56
N GLY A 15 -36.78 34.24 -10.35
CA GLY A 15 -36.57 35.65 -10.03
C GLY A 15 -35.11 36.09 -10.17
N ASP A 16 -34.16 35.32 -9.61
CA ASP A 16 -32.72 35.64 -9.69
C ASP A 16 -32.17 35.47 -11.10
N LEU A 17 -32.58 34.41 -11.82
CA LEU A 17 -32.15 34.19 -13.20
C LEU A 17 -32.71 35.26 -14.14
N VAL A 18 -33.98 35.61 -14.00
CA VAL A 18 -34.60 36.70 -14.76
C VAL A 18 -33.91 38.03 -14.45
N ALA A 19 -33.58 38.32 -13.19
CA ALA A 19 -32.84 39.52 -12.81
C ALA A 19 -31.43 39.56 -13.42
N LYS A 20 -30.68 38.44 -13.41
CA LYS A 20 -29.35 38.34 -14.02
C LYS A 20 -29.39 38.47 -15.54
N VAL A 21 -30.39 37.88 -16.19
CA VAL A 21 -30.60 38.01 -17.65
C VAL A 21 -31.01 39.43 -18.02
N ALA A 22 -31.98 40.02 -17.32
CA ALA A 22 -32.41 41.40 -17.54
C ALA A 22 -31.26 42.40 -17.27
N GLY A 23 -30.50 42.20 -16.20
CA GLY A 23 -29.30 42.98 -15.88
C GLY A 23 -28.21 42.87 -16.95
N SER A 24 -27.99 41.66 -17.50
CA SER A 24 -27.07 41.43 -18.61
C SER A 24 -27.51 42.17 -19.87
N LEU A 25 -28.80 42.09 -20.22
CA LEU A 25 -29.38 42.79 -21.38
C LEU A 25 -29.31 44.32 -21.22
N ALA A 26 -29.64 44.84 -20.04
CA ALA A 26 -29.53 46.26 -19.74
C ALA A 26 -28.08 46.75 -19.80
N PHE A 27 -27.15 45.99 -19.21
CA PHE A 27 -25.72 46.29 -19.27
C PHE A 27 -25.18 46.30 -20.70
N LEU A 28 -25.56 45.31 -21.52
CA LEU A 28 -25.21 45.27 -22.94
C LEU A 28 -25.78 46.46 -23.72
N ALA A 29 -27.05 46.82 -23.48
CA ALA A 29 -27.69 47.97 -24.12
C ALA A 29 -26.96 49.28 -23.76
N ILE A 30 -26.61 49.47 -22.49
CA ILE A 30 -25.84 50.62 -22.00
C ILE A 30 -24.45 50.66 -22.66
N MET A 31 -23.75 49.54 -22.75
CA MET A 31 -22.43 49.45 -23.39
C MET A 31 -22.49 49.77 -24.89
N LEU A 32 -23.51 49.28 -25.60
CA LEU A 32 -23.72 49.59 -27.02
C LEU A 32 -24.07 51.06 -27.23
N LEU A 33 -24.91 51.65 -26.38
CA LEU A 33 -25.25 53.07 -26.40
C LEU A 33 -24.01 53.94 -26.17
N MET A 34 -23.23 53.65 -25.12
CA MET A 34 -21.98 54.38 -24.84
C MET A 34 -20.99 54.27 -25.99
N ARG A 35 -20.84 53.08 -26.58
CA ARG A 35 -20.00 52.91 -27.78
C ARG A 35 -20.49 53.77 -28.95
N ALA A 36 -21.80 53.83 -29.20
CA ALA A 36 -22.37 54.65 -30.27
C ALA A 36 -22.15 56.15 -30.02
N VAL A 37 -22.31 56.61 -28.78
CA VAL A 37 -22.06 58.01 -28.37
C VAL A 37 -20.58 58.38 -28.52
N VAL A 38 -19.68 57.55 -27.98
CA VAL A 38 -18.22 57.78 -28.09
C VAL A 38 -17.75 57.75 -29.53
N ALA A 39 -18.25 56.80 -30.34
CA ALA A 39 -17.99 56.79 -31.77
C ALA A 39 -18.46 58.12 -32.41
N LYS A 40 -19.72 58.51 -32.21
CA LYS A 40 -20.28 59.74 -32.79
C LYS A 40 -19.53 61.01 -32.36
N ALA A 41 -18.94 61.04 -31.16
CA ALA A 41 -18.13 62.16 -30.65
C ALA A 41 -16.69 62.18 -31.21
N VAL A 42 -16.06 61.03 -31.43
CA VAL A 42 -14.66 60.93 -31.89
C VAL A 42 -14.55 61.00 -33.42
N LEU A 43 -15.56 60.50 -34.15
CA LEU A 43 -15.59 60.47 -35.61
C LEU A 43 -15.43 61.85 -36.31
N PRO A 44 -16.05 62.95 -35.85
CA PRO A 44 -15.97 64.27 -36.49
C PRO A 44 -14.59 64.94 -36.38
N HIS A 45 -13.79 64.57 -35.38
CA HIS A 45 -12.51 65.22 -35.09
C HIS A 45 -11.30 64.51 -35.71
N THR A 46 -11.51 63.44 -36.50
CA THR A 46 -10.43 62.61 -37.05
C THR A 46 -10.38 62.70 -38.58
N THR A 47 -9.43 63.47 -39.13
CA THR A 47 -9.35 63.78 -40.58
C THR A 47 -8.64 62.72 -41.42
N ARG A 48 -7.79 61.86 -40.83
CA ARG A 48 -7.10 60.75 -41.52
C ARG A 48 -7.83 59.41 -41.36
N ALA A 49 -8.06 58.70 -42.48
CA ALA A 49 -8.76 57.42 -42.51
C ALA A 49 -8.11 56.32 -41.65
N GLU A 50 -6.78 56.29 -41.58
CA GLU A 50 -6.04 55.32 -40.77
C GLU A 50 -6.25 55.52 -39.26
N THR A 51 -6.17 56.78 -38.79
CA THR A 51 -6.40 57.12 -37.37
C THR A 51 -7.83 56.81 -36.96
N ARG A 52 -8.81 57.09 -37.83
CA ARG A 52 -10.22 56.77 -37.61
C ARG A 52 -10.46 55.27 -37.50
N ARG A 53 -9.84 54.46 -38.38
CA ARG A 53 -9.94 52.99 -38.33
C ARG A 53 -9.33 52.43 -37.04
N ARG A 54 -8.16 52.91 -36.64
CA ARG A 54 -7.51 52.50 -35.37
C ARG A 54 -8.36 52.84 -34.15
N ALA A 55 -8.92 54.05 -34.09
CA ALA A 55 -9.80 54.49 -33.00
C ALA A 55 -11.05 53.61 -32.87
N LEU A 56 -11.69 53.24 -34.00
CA LEU A 56 -12.87 52.36 -33.99
C LEU A 56 -12.56 50.93 -33.56
N VAL A 57 -11.41 50.39 -33.97
CA VAL A 57 -10.96 49.05 -33.55
C VAL A 57 -10.64 49.04 -32.05
N ASN A 58 -9.92 50.05 -31.56
CA ASN A 58 -9.59 50.17 -30.14
C ASN A 58 -10.85 50.33 -29.27
N LEU A 59 -11.79 51.18 -29.70
CA LEU A 59 -13.08 51.33 -29.02
C LEU A 59 -13.86 50.01 -29.00
N ARG A 60 -13.92 49.28 -30.11
CA ARG A 60 -14.57 47.96 -30.16
C ARG A 60 -13.92 46.98 -29.19
N ASN A 61 -12.60 46.87 -29.20
CA ASN A 61 -11.87 45.93 -28.36
C ASN A 61 -12.01 46.29 -26.87
N PHE A 62 -11.95 47.58 -26.54
CA PHE A 62 -12.16 48.07 -25.18
C PHE A 62 -13.59 47.82 -24.68
N THR A 63 -14.61 48.13 -25.50
CA THR A 63 -16.00 47.81 -25.15
C THR A 63 -16.20 46.30 -25.01
N ALA A 64 -15.62 45.48 -25.89
CA ALA A 64 -15.72 44.02 -25.78
C ALA A 64 -15.09 43.49 -24.48
N LEU A 65 -13.92 44.01 -24.09
CA LEU A 65 -13.27 43.66 -22.83
C LEU A 65 -14.14 44.04 -21.62
N LEU A 66 -14.70 45.26 -21.60
CA LEU A 66 -15.61 45.70 -20.54
C LEU A 66 -16.89 44.86 -20.47
N VAL A 67 -17.44 44.47 -21.62
CA VAL A 67 -18.60 43.59 -21.69
C VAL A 67 -18.28 42.22 -21.09
N ILE A 68 -17.14 41.62 -21.46
CA ILE A 68 -16.70 40.32 -20.92
C ILE A 68 -16.51 40.41 -19.40
N MET A 69 -15.81 41.44 -18.90
CA MET A 69 -15.58 41.61 -17.46
C MET A 69 -16.88 41.88 -16.70
N GLY A 70 -17.76 42.73 -17.25
CA GLY A 70 -19.03 43.07 -16.62
C GLY A 70 -20.03 41.91 -16.59
N LEU A 71 -20.14 41.16 -17.68
CA LEU A 71 -20.92 39.91 -17.69
C LEU A 71 -20.31 38.89 -16.73
N GLY A 72 -18.98 38.77 -16.71
CA GLY A 72 -18.26 37.93 -15.74
C GLY A 72 -18.61 38.30 -14.29
N ALA A 73 -18.70 39.60 -13.97
CA ALA A 73 -19.09 40.09 -12.64
C ALA A 73 -20.56 39.80 -12.31
N ILE A 74 -21.49 40.01 -13.25
CA ILE A 74 -22.93 39.72 -13.07
C ILE A 74 -23.17 38.23 -12.78
N TRP A 75 -22.44 37.36 -13.47
CA TRP A 75 -22.56 35.91 -13.34
C TRP A 75 -21.59 35.30 -12.31
N ALA A 76 -20.73 36.10 -11.67
CA ALA A 76 -19.67 35.61 -10.79
C ALA A 76 -20.19 34.73 -9.65
N ASP A 77 -21.35 35.08 -9.09
CA ASP A 77 -21.98 34.32 -8.00
C ASP A 77 -22.52 32.96 -8.46
N ALA A 78 -23.13 32.91 -9.66
CA ALA A 78 -23.58 31.66 -10.26
C ALA A 78 -22.39 30.74 -10.59
N VAL A 79 -21.32 31.29 -11.15
CA VAL A 79 -20.06 30.56 -11.43
C VAL A 79 -19.43 30.05 -10.14
N ARG A 80 -19.38 30.86 -9.08
CA ARG A 80 -18.87 30.46 -7.76
C ARG A 80 -19.67 29.28 -7.20
N THR A 81 -20.99 29.38 -7.18
CA THR A 81 -21.87 28.32 -6.65
C THR A 81 -21.73 27.03 -7.45
N PHE A 82 -21.63 27.13 -8.78
CA PHE A 82 -21.33 25.99 -9.63
C PHE A 82 -19.96 25.38 -9.32
N ALA A 83 -18.91 26.19 -9.20
CA ALA A 83 -17.57 25.73 -8.86
C ALA A 83 -17.53 25.01 -7.50
N VAL A 84 -18.19 25.56 -6.47
CA VAL A 84 -18.31 24.92 -5.16
C VAL A 84 -19.02 23.56 -5.27
N SER A 85 -20.08 23.48 -6.07
CA SER A 85 -20.81 22.22 -6.30
C SER A 85 -19.96 21.17 -6.99
N VAL A 86 -19.20 21.56 -8.03
CA VAL A 86 -18.26 20.66 -8.72
C VAL A 86 -17.14 20.21 -7.79
N LEU A 87 -16.61 21.10 -6.96
CA LEU A 87 -15.61 20.75 -5.94
C LEU A 87 -16.17 19.75 -4.92
N ALA A 88 -17.40 19.97 -4.44
CA ALA A 88 -18.05 19.05 -3.50
C ALA A 88 -18.23 17.66 -4.12
N LEU A 89 -18.69 17.57 -5.38
CA LEU A 89 -18.80 16.31 -6.12
C LEU A 89 -17.43 15.66 -6.33
N GLY A 90 -16.40 16.45 -6.66
CA GLY A 90 -15.04 15.98 -6.83
C GLY A 90 -14.47 15.36 -5.55
N VAL A 91 -14.65 16.04 -4.41
CA VAL A 91 -14.24 15.52 -3.10
C VAL A 91 -14.98 14.23 -2.76
N ALA A 92 -16.29 14.17 -3.01
CA ALA A 92 -17.07 12.96 -2.79
C ALA A 92 -16.56 11.77 -3.65
N ALA A 93 -16.24 12.02 -4.92
CA ALA A 93 -15.69 11.00 -5.83
C ALA A 93 -14.32 10.49 -5.36
N VAL A 94 -13.43 11.39 -4.93
CA VAL A 94 -12.11 11.02 -4.38
C VAL A 94 -12.27 10.17 -3.12
N ILE A 95 -13.14 10.58 -2.18
CA ILE A 95 -13.39 9.83 -0.94
C ILE A 95 -13.94 8.44 -1.27
N ALA A 96 -14.90 8.34 -2.20
CA ALA A 96 -15.50 7.06 -2.59
C ALA A 96 -14.50 6.10 -3.25
N THR A 97 -13.53 6.62 -4.02
CA THR A 97 -12.53 5.83 -4.76
C THR A 97 -11.25 5.57 -3.98
N LYS A 98 -11.08 6.17 -2.80
CA LYS A 98 -9.84 6.15 -2.01
C LYS A 98 -9.29 4.73 -1.78
N GLU A 99 -10.13 3.80 -1.34
CA GLU A 99 -9.70 2.43 -1.02
C GLU A 99 -9.16 1.68 -2.26
N LEU A 100 -9.77 1.91 -3.43
CA LEU A 100 -9.31 1.33 -4.69
C LEU A 100 -7.96 1.92 -5.11
N ILE A 101 -7.80 3.24 -4.99
CA ILE A 101 -6.53 3.93 -5.26
C ILE A 101 -5.45 3.37 -4.33
N GLN A 102 -5.73 3.21 -3.03
CA GLN A 102 -4.77 2.64 -2.08
C GLN A 102 -4.38 1.20 -2.41
N CYS A 103 -5.32 0.36 -2.86
CA CYS A 103 -4.99 -0.99 -3.30
C CYS A 103 -4.06 -0.99 -4.52
N PHE A 104 -4.34 -0.13 -5.51
CA PHE A 104 -3.52 0.02 -6.69
C PHE A 104 -2.11 0.55 -6.36
N THR A 105 -2.03 1.57 -5.49
CA THR A 105 -0.75 2.05 -4.97
C THR A 105 0.00 0.95 -4.22
N GLY A 106 -0.69 0.13 -3.42
CA GLY A 106 -0.12 -1.05 -2.75
C GLY A 106 0.48 -2.05 -3.74
N SER A 107 -0.21 -2.34 -4.85
CA SER A 107 0.32 -3.17 -5.93
C SER A 107 1.58 -2.58 -6.57
N ILE A 108 1.60 -1.27 -6.83
CA ILE A 108 2.79 -0.58 -7.37
C ILE A 108 3.96 -0.69 -6.39
N VAL A 109 3.74 -0.39 -5.10
CA VAL A 109 4.78 -0.49 -4.07
C VAL A 109 5.33 -1.90 -4.04
N ARG A 110 4.46 -2.92 -3.95
CA ARG A 110 4.86 -4.33 -3.96
C ARG A 110 5.79 -4.67 -5.14
N THR A 111 5.42 -4.28 -6.35
CA THR A 111 6.17 -4.60 -7.56
C THR A 111 7.46 -3.80 -7.69
N THR A 112 7.43 -2.51 -7.35
CA THR A 112 8.61 -1.63 -7.47
C THR A 112 9.69 -1.94 -6.43
N THR A 113 9.30 -2.36 -5.23
CA THR A 113 10.25 -2.74 -4.16
C THR A 113 10.57 -4.23 -4.15
N ASN A 114 9.93 -5.04 -5.00
CA ASN A 114 9.97 -6.50 -4.93
C ASN A 114 9.69 -7.03 -3.50
N ALA A 115 8.71 -6.43 -2.79
CA ALA A 115 8.43 -6.75 -1.39
C ALA A 115 8.15 -8.26 -1.16
N PHE A 116 7.39 -8.87 -2.08
CA PHE A 116 7.14 -10.31 -2.14
C PHE A 116 6.57 -10.72 -3.51
N SER A 117 6.67 -12.00 -3.82
CA SER A 117 6.18 -12.64 -5.06
C SER A 117 5.33 -13.87 -4.79
N VAL A 118 4.66 -14.37 -5.83
CA VAL A 118 3.95 -15.66 -5.75
C VAL A 118 4.97 -16.75 -5.42
N GLY A 119 4.67 -17.55 -4.41
CA GLY A 119 5.56 -18.58 -3.85
C GLY A 119 6.26 -18.15 -2.55
N ASP A 120 6.30 -16.85 -2.24
CA ASP A 120 6.93 -16.38 -1.00
C ASP A 120 6.08 -16.72 0.22
N ARG A 121 6.74 -17.01 1.33
CA ARG A 121 6.09 -17.10 2.64
C ARG A 121 6.15 -15.74 3.31
N ILE A 122 4.99 -15.18 3.61
CA ILE A 122 4.89 -13.87 4.25
C ILE A 122 4.04 -13.93 5.51
N GLU A 123 4.32 -13.03 6.43
CA GLU A 123 3.45 -12.68 7.54
C GLU A 123 3.05 -11.21 7.44
N ILE A 124 1.74 -10.95 7.43
CA ILE A 124 1.16 -9.61 7.40
C ILE A 124 0.02 -9.52 8.41
N THR A 125 0.09 -8.52 9.29
CA THR A 125 -0.96 -8.28 10.30
C THR A 125 -1.27 -9.51 11.18
N GLY A 126 -0.26 -10.34 11.47
CA GLY A 126 -0.40 -11.58 12.25
C GLY A 126 -0.96 -12.77 11.48
N PHE A 127 -1.24 -12.62 10.18
CA PHE A 127 -1.61 -13.72 9.30
C PHE A 127 -0.38 -14.19 8.52
N ARG A 128 -0.11 -15.49 8.58
CA ARG A 128 1.07 -16.11 7.98
C ARG A 128 0.67 -17.12 6.91
N GLY A 129 1.34 -17.10 5.77
CA GLY A 129 1.05 -18.04 4.69
C GLY A 129 1.92 -17.91 3.44
N ASP A 130 1.76 -18.87 2.54
CA ASP A 130 2.40 -18.87 1.22
C ASP A 130 1.56 -18.06 0.24
N VAL A 131 2.17 -17.11 -0.48
CA VAL A 131 1.49 -16.31 -1.50
C VAL A 131 1.16 -17.20 -2.70
N ILE A 132 -0.13 -17.38 -2.99
CA ILE A 132 -0.59 -18.22 -4.10
C ILE A 132 -1.10 -17.42 -5.30
N ASP A 133 -1.57 -16.20 -5.06
CA ASP A 133 -2.16 -15.35 -6.10
C ASP A 133 -2.07 -13.87 -5.73
N ILE A 134 -1.87 -13.02 -6.74
CA ILE A 134 -1.76 -11.57 -6.59
C ILE A 134 -2.49 -10.90 -7.74
N ASN A 135 -3.53 -10.13 -7.41
CA ASN A 135 -4.29 -9.32 -8.35
C ASN A 135 -4.01 -7.82 -8.11
N PHE A 136 -4.59 -6.94 -8.92
CA PHE A 136 -4.47 -5.49 -8.74
C PHE A 136 -5.06 -4.95 -7.43
N VAL A 137 -5.99 -5.68 -6.82
CA VAL A 137 -6.71 -5.21 -5.63
C VAL A 137 -6.37 -6.02 -4.38
N ASN A 138 -6.09 -7.31 -4.53
CA ASN A 138 -5.89 -8.23 -3.41
C ASN A 138 -4.73 -9.19 -3.62
N THR A 139 -4.25 -9.72 -2.50
CA THR A 139 -3.30 -10.82 -2.42
C THR A 139 -3.95 -11.98 -1.68
N THR A 140 -3.71 -13.21 -2.15
CA THR A 140 -4.23 -14.44 -1.54
C THR A 140 -3.07 -15.28 -1.01
N LEU A 141 -3.16 -15.67 0.26
CA LEU A 141 -2.24 -16.57 0.94
C LEU A 141 -2.91 -17.91 1.20
N LEU A 142 -2.13 -18.98 1.13
CA LEU A 142 -2.45 -20.27 1.72
C LEU A 142 -1.89 -20.28 3.14
N GLU A 143 -2.77 -20.34 4.14
CA GLU A 143 -2.39 -20.23 5.55
C GLU A 143 -1.43 -21.34 5.96
N VAL A 144 -0.39 -20.94 6.69
CA VAL A 144 0.57 -21.82 7.37
C VAL A 144 0.36 -21.60 8.87
N GLY A 145 0.28 -22.69 9.62
CA GLY A 145 -0.32 -22.82 10.96
C GLY A 145 -0.12 -21.65 11.92
N PRO A 146 -1.05 -21.44 12.87
CA PRO A 146 -1.00 -20.25 13.71
C PRO A 146 0.29 -20.23 14.55
N GLY A 147 1.04 -19.13 14.42
CA GLY A 147 2.25 -18.87 15.18
C GLY A 147 3.55 -19.30 14.49
N PRO A 148 4.70 -18.91 15.05
CA PRO A 148 6.02 -19.09 14.42
C PRO A 148 6.53 -20.54 14.45
N THR A 149 5.93 -21.41 15.28
CA THR A 149 6.41 -22.78 15.48
C THR A 149 5.79 -23.78 14.51
N GLN A 150 4.63 -23.47 13.92
CA GLN A 150 3.94 -24.38 13.01
C GLN A 150 4.31 -24.04 11.56
N HIS A 151 4.77 -25.03 10.80
CA HIS A 151 5.17 -24.82 9.40
C HIS A 151 4.27 -25.58 8.41
N LEU A 152 3.17 -26.14 8.92
CA LEU A 152 2.20 -26.92 8.15
C LEU A 152 1.14 -26.01 7.54
N ARG A 153 0.75 -26.30 6.30
CA ARG A 153 -0.36 -25.62 5.63
C ARG A 153 -1.69 -26.11 6.19
N THR A 154 -2.57 -25.20 6.55
CA THR A 154 -3.88 -25.54 7.15
C THR A 154 -4.96 -25.85 6.10
N GLY A 155 -4.72 -25.45 4.85
CA GLY A 155 -5.70 -25.51 3.77
C GLY A 155 -6.66 -24.32 3.71
N ARG A 156 -6.55 -23.36 4.65
CA ARG A 156 -7.35 -22.13 4.64
C ARG A 156 -6.72 -21.09 3.73
N LEU A 157 -7.56 -20.32 3.04
CA LEU A 157 -7.12 -19.17 2.24
C LEU A 157 -7.34 -17.88 3.01
N ILE A 158 -6.34 -17.02 3.01
CA ILE A 158 -6.40 -15.68 3.59
C ILE A 158 -6.28 -14.68 2.44
N ARG A 159 -7.27 -13.81 2.29
CA ARG A 159 -7.26 -12.77 1.25
C ARG A 159 -7.33 -11.41 1.89
N PHE A 160 -6.40 -10.55 1.52
CA PHE A 160 -6.33 -9.18 2.04
C PHE A 160 -6.17 -8.17 0.89
N PRO A 161 -6.65 -6.92 1.06
CA PRO A 161 -6.47 -5.89 0.06
C PRO A 161 -5.02 -5.41 0.03
N ASN A 162 -4.49 -5.13 -1.16
CA ASN A 162 -3.09 -4.73 -1.33
C ASN A 162 -2.76 -3.40 -0.62
N SER A 163 -3.78 -2.60 -0.27
CA SER A 163 -3.62 -1.40 0.55
C SER A 163 -2.99 -1.69 1.91
N LYS A 164 -3.08 -2.92 2.43
CA LYS A 164 -2.43 -3.32 3.69
C LYS A 164 -0.91 -3.27 3.66
N LEU A 165 -0.29 -3.33 2.48
CA LEU A 165 1.15 -3.13 2.38
C LEU A 165 1.57 -1.68 2.74
N LEU A 166 0.64 -0.72 2.67
CA LEU A 166 0.92 0.69 2.91
C LEU A 166 0.85 1.07 4.40
N ASP A 167 0.09 0.33 5.20
CA ASP A 167 -0.20 0.66 6.61
C ASP A 167 0.30 -0.38 7.62
N SER A 168 0.73 -1.56 7.15
CA SER A 168 1.11 -2.69 7.99
C SER A 168 2.54 -3.13 7.75
N VAL A 169 3.18 -3.67 8.79
CA VAL A 169 4.48 -4.34 8.67
C VAL A 169 4.28 -5.68 7.97
N LEU A 170 5.16 -5.96 7.00
CA LEU A 170 5.25 -7.24 6.31
C LEU A 170 6.58 -7.90 6.63
N VAL A 171 6.54 -9.16 7.02
CA VAL A 171 7.71 -10.02 7.20
C VAL A 171 7.76 -11.00 6.03
N ASN A 172 8.84 -11.00 5.26
CA ASN A 172 9.07 -12.00 4.20
C ASN A 172 10.04 -13.05 4.72
N GLU A 173 9.54 -14.27 4.95
CA GLU A 173 10.34 -15.40 5.45
C GLU A 173 11.12 -16.10 4.33
N SER A 174 10.69 -15.96 3.08
CA SER A 174 11.32 -16.57 1.91
C SER A 174 12.35 -15.65 1.23
N TYR A 175 12.70 -14.51 1.85
CA TYR A 175 13.56 -13.50 1.23
C TYR A 175 14.96 -14.02 0.89
N MET A 176 15.51 -14.96 1.67
CA MET A 176 16.81 -15.59 1.40
C MET A 176 16.75 -16.64 0.28
N GLU A 177 15.61 -16.75 -0.42
CA GLU A 177 15.36 -17.72 -1.48
C GLU A 177 15.65 -19.13 -0.98
N ARG A 178 16.54 -19.90 -1.61
CA ARG A 178 16.71 -21.35 -1.48
C ARG A 178 16.86 -21.86 -0.05
N PHE A 179 17.55 -21.12 0.81
CA PHE A 179 17.84 -21.51 2.18
C PHE A 179 17.39 -20.43 3.15
N LEU A 180 16.87 -20.85 4.29
CA LEU A 180 16.62 -19.98 5.43
C LEU A 180 17.37 -20.48 6.66
N ILE A 181 17.52 -19.59 7.63
CA ILE A 181 18.00 -19.93 8.95
C ILE A 181 16.79 -20.28 9.81
N HIS A 182 16.66 -21.56 10.14
CA HIS A 182 15.61 -22.06 11.02
C HIS A 182 16.10 -22.10 12.46
N VAL A 183 15.23 -21.73 13.41
CA VAL A 183 15.50 -21.86 14.84
C VAL A 183 14.29 -22.53 15.49
N PHE A 184 14.51 -23.68 16.11
CA PHE A 184 13.48 -24.37 16.89
C PHE A 184 13.95 -24.62 18.33
N ARG A 185 12.98 -24.87 19.21
CA ARG A 185 13.22 -24.99 20.65
C ARG A 185 12.97 -26.42 21.11
N VAL A 186 13.91 -26.99 21.85
CA VAL A 186 13.76 -28.29 22.51
C VAL A 186 13.75 -28.06 24.02
N PRO A 187 12.59 -28.22 24.69
CA PRO A 187 12.52 -28.07 26.14
C PRO A 187 13.25 -29.22 26.84
N TRP A 188 13.93 -28.91 27.94
CA TRP A 188 14.71 -29.89 28.68
C TRP A 188 14.68 -29.62 30.19
N LYS A 189 14.89 -30.68 30.98
CA LYS A 189 14.90 -30.59 32.45
C LYS A 189 16.32 -30.34 32.94
N LEU A 190 16.49 -29.40 33.87
CA LEU A 190 17.81 -29.02 34.38
C LEU A 190 18.52 -30.17 35.13
N ASN A 191 17.74 -31.07 35.74
CA ASN A 191 18.26 -32.21 36.50
C ASN A 191 18.61 -33.44 35.63
N ALA A 192 18.40 -33.37 34.31
CA ALA A 192 18.83 -34.40 33.38
C ALA A 192 20.22 -34.06 32.80
N ASP A 193 20.89 -35.06 32.22
CA ASP A 193 22.20 -34.88 31.56
C ASP A 193 22.05 -34.00 30.31
N TRP A 194 22.20 -32.69 30.52
CA TRP A 194 22.06 -31.66 29.49
C TRP A 194 23.30 -31.57 28.60
N GLU A 195 24.49 -31.91 29.10
CA GLU A 195 25.72 -31.94 28.31
C GLU A 195 25.64 -33.02 27.23
N GLN A 196 25.20 -34.23 27.62
CA GLN A 196 24.95 -35.30 26.65
C GLN A 196 23.84 -34.93 25.66
N ALA A 197 22.78 -34.27 26.14
CA ALA A 197 21.68 -33.87 25.27
C ALA A 197 22.10 -32.82 24.23
N GLU A 198 22.88 -31.82 24.64
CA GLU A 198 23.44 -30.80 23.77
C GLU A 198 24.33 -31.41 22.69
N ALA A 199 25.23 -32.32 23.07
CA ALA A 199 26.13 -33.00 22.14
C ALA A 199 25.35 -33.84 21.10
N LEU A 200 24.35 -34.60 21.54
CA LEU A 200 23.52 -35.42 20.65
C LEU A 200 22.64 -34.57 19.73
N LEU A 201 22.07 -33.47 20.22
CA LEU A 201 21.30 -32.53 19.38
C LEU A 201 22.19 -31.90 18.30
N LEU A 202 23.40 -31.49 18.66
CA LEU A 202 24.34 -30.91 17.71
C LEU A 202 24.80 -31.94 16.67
N GLU A 203 25.07 -33.19 17.08
CA GLU A 203 25.42 -34.28 16.17
C GLU A 203 24.28 -34.57 15.20
N ALA A 204 23.05 -34.72 15.71
CA ALA A 204 21.86 -34.96 14.89
C ALA A 204 21.64 -33.82 13.89
N ALA A 205 21.70 -32.55 14.33
CA ALA A 205 21.55 -31.40 13.45
C ALA A 205 22.66 -31.33 12.39
N THR A 206 23.90 -31.61 12.76
CA THR A 206 25.05 -31.60 11.83
C THR A 206 24.91 -32.68 10.77
N ALA A 207 24.49 -33.88 11.16
CA ALA A 207 24.35 -34.99 10.24
C ALA A 207 23.17 -34.84 9.28
N GLU A 208 22.04 -34.26 9.71
CA GLU A 208 20.91 -33.96 8.82
C GLU A 208 21.21 -32.80 7.86
N CYS A 209 22.05 -31.83 8.27
CA CYS A 209 22.44 -30.71 7.40
C CYS A 209 23.57 -31.06 6.42
N ALA A 210 24.38 -32.09 6.72
CA ALA A 210 25.56 -32.45 5.94
C ALA A 210 25.34 -32.55 4.42
N PRO A 211 24.22 -33.10 3.89
CA PRO A 211 24.02 -33.24 2.46
C PRO A 211 23.94 -31.92 1.67
N TYR A 212 23.55 -30.82 2.32
CA TYR A 212 23.32 -29.53 1.66
C TYR A 212 24.09 -28.38 2.32
N LEU A 213 24.95 -28.68 3.29
CA LEU A 213 25.62 -27.65 4.10
C LEU A 213 26.58 -26.78 3.27
N GLU A 214 27.27 -27.38 2.30
CA GLU A 214 28.18 -26.67 1.39
C GLU A 214 27.40 -25.75 0.46
N GLU A 215 26.35 -26.26 -0.19
CA GLU A 215 25.47 -25.44 -1.05
C GLU A 215 24.82 -24.29 -0.27
N ALA A 216 24.36 -24.55 0.95
CA ALA A 216 23.80 -23.53 1.83
C ALA A 216 24.85 -22.47 2.20
N SER A 217 26.11 -22.87 2.40
CA SER A 217 27.22 -21.97 2.72
C SER A 217 27.49 -21.02 1.56
N ASP A 218 27.67 -21.57 0.36
CA ASP A 218 27.92 -20.80 -0.85
C ASP A 218 26.77 -19.85 -1.18
N HIS A 219 25.52 -20.30 -0.97
CA HIS A 219 24.35 -19.48 -1.18
C HIS A 219 24.30 -18.30 -0.20
N MET A 220 24.57 -18.56 1.07
CA MET A 220 24.52 -17.52 2.09
C MET A 220 25.67 -16.51 1.92
N GLU A 221 26.87 -16.94 1.52
CA GLU A 221 28.00 -16.06 1.22
C GLU A 221 27.69 -15.12 0.04
N ARG A 222 27.04 -15.63 -1.01
CA ARG A 222 26.55 -14.78 -2.12
C ARG A 222 25.55 -13.73 -1.64
N LEU A 223 24.62 -14.11 -0.76
CA LEU A 223 23.65 -13.18 -0.18
C LEU A 223 24.33 -12.13 0.71
N GLU A 224 25.32 -12.53 1.52
CA GLU A 224 26.11 -11.59 2.33
C GLU A 224 26.76 -10.51 1.46
N HIS A 225 27.42 -10.91 0.37
CA HIS A 225 28.03 -9.96 -0.56
C HIS A 225 27.02 -9.07 -1.27
N THR A 226 25.86 -9.63 -1.67
CA THR A 226 24.83 -8.91 -2.42
C THR A 226 24.13 -7.85 -1.55
N TYR A 227 23.83 -8.21 -0.30
CA TYR A 227 23.06 -7.36 0.62
C TYR A 227 23.93 -6.62 1.65
N GLY A 228 25.25 -6.80 1.62
CA GLY A 228 26.17 -6.21 2.60
C GLY A 228 25.93 -6.71 4.03
N LEU A 229 25.48 -7.96 4.18
CA LEU A 229 25.23 -8.57 5.48
C LEU A 229 26.54 -9.11 6.08
N VAL A 230 26.62 -9.15 7.41
CA VAL A 230 27.81 -9.65 8.12
C VAL A 230 27.46 -10.91 8.88
N GLY A 231 28.09 -12.04 8.55
CA GLY A 231 28.25 -13.18 9.46
C GLY A 231 27.01 -14.06 9.66
N LEU A 232 26.27 -14.37 8.60
CA LEU A 232 25.33 -15.48 8.49
C LEU A 232 26.08 -16.82 8.58
N ARG A 233 26.46 -17.19 9.80
CA ARG A 233 27.06 -18.50 10.07
C ARG A 233 26.09 -19.60 9.66
N VAL A 234 26.46 -20.41 8.68
CA VAL A 234 25.60 -21.47 8.13
C VAL A 234 25.69 -22.77 8.92
N ARG A 235 26.70 -22.96 9.77
CA ARG A 235 26.82 -24.21 10.53
C ARG A 235 25.74 -24.35 11.62
N PRO A 236 25.18 -25.55 11.82
CA PRO A 236 24.28 -25.82 12.94
C PRO A 236 24.91 -25.47 14.29
N ARG A 237 24.10 -24.89 15.18
CA ARG A 237 24.50 -24.54 16.54
C ARG A 237 23.37 -24.82 17.49
N VAL A 238 23.74 -25.24 18.69
CA VAL A 238 22.84 -25.37 19.82
C VAL A 238 23.26 -24.34 20.85
N TRP A 239 22.30 -23.57 21.36
CA TRP A 239 22.49 -22.74 22.56
C TRP A 239 21.52 -23.19 23.62
N MET A 240 21.85 -22.90 24.87
CA MET A 240 20.99 -23.16 26.00
C MET A 240 20.51 -21.83 26.59
N GLN A 241 19.22 -21.77 26.91
CA GLN A 241 18.63 -20.67 27.66
C GLN A 241 17.96 -21.22 28.92
N LEU A 242 18.30 -20.66 30.08
CA LEU A 242 17.64 -20.99 31.33
C LEU A 242 16.24 -20.35 31.34
N MET A 243 15.19 -21.16 31.48
CA MET A 243 13.80 -20.70 31.48
C MET A 243 13.24 -20.54 32.90
N SER A 244 13.66 -21.41 33.82
CA SER A 244 13.29 -21.42 35.23
C SER A 244 14.30 -22.25 36.03
N GLU A 245 14.13 -22.35 37.35
CA GLU A 245 15.00 -23.13 38.24
C GLU A 245 15.06 -24.64 37.89
N GLU A 246 14.09 -25.17 37.14
CA GLU A 246 14.03 -26.60 36.80
C GLU A 246 14.04 -26.89 35.30
N LYS A 247 13.98 -25.86 34.44
CA LYS A 247 13.77 -26.00 33.00
C LYS A 247 14.78 -25.16 32.21
N ILE A 248 15.43 -25.81 31.25
CA ILE A 248 16.23 -25.16 30.20
C ILE A 248 15.55 -25.36 28.84
N GLU A 249 15.83 -24.49 27.89
CA GLU A 249 15.47 -24.66 26.49
C GLU A 249 16.73 -24.68 25.63
N PHE A 250 16.87 -25.71 24.80
CA PHE A 250 17.85 -25.73 23.74
C PHE A 250 17.29 -24.99 22.52
N LEU A 251 18.05 -24.03 22.01
CA LEU A 251 17.80 -23.32 20.76
C LEU A 251 18.69 -23.93 19.69
N VAL A 252 18.09 -24.71 18.80
CA VAL A 252 18.80 -25.34 17.67
C VAL A 252 18.63 -24.44 16.46
N ARG A 253 19.73 -23.85 15.98
CA ARG A 253 19.77 -23.02 14.78
C ARG A 253 20.52 -23.73 13.68
N LEU A 254 19.91 -23.80 12.49
CA LEU A 254 20.48 -24.50 11.36
C LEU A 254 19.99 -23.89 10.03
N PRO A 255 20.72 -24.09 8.93
CA PRO A 255 20.24 -23.77 7.60
C PRO A 255 19.25 -24.86 7.15
N VAL A 256 18.17 -24.46 6.51
CA VAL A 256 17.15 -25.38 6.00
C VAL A 256 16.73 -24.91 4.61
N PRO A 257 16.63 -25.81 3.62
CA PRO A 257 15.95 -25.51 2.37
C PRO A 257 14.51 -25.04 2.59
N LEU A 258 14.03 -24.08 1.80
CA LEU A 258 12.63 -23.62 1.90
C LEU A 258 11.65 -24.79 1.79
N GLY A 259 10.62 -24.74 2.65
CA GLY A 259 9.55 -25.72 2.68
C GLY A 259 9.90 -27.05 3.37
N GLN A 260 11.16 -27.24 3.79
CA GLN A 260 11.60 -28.46 4.47
C GLN A 260 11.76 -28.31 5.99
N GLN A 261 11.41 -27.15 6.56
CA GLN A 261 11.60 -26.83 7.99
C GLN A 261 11.03 -27.91 8.91
N SER A 262 9.74 -28.25 8.75
CA SER A 262 9.11 -29.31 9.55
C SER A 262 9.77 -30.67 9.38
N ARG A 263 10.13 -31.04 8.15
CA ARG A 263 10.70 -32.36 7.85
C ARG A 263 12.06 -32.52 8.52
N ILE A 264 12.91 -31.51 8.43
CA ILE A 264 14.28 -31.53 8.98
C ILE A 264 14.23 -31.40 10.50
N GLU A 265 13.39 -30.52 11.05
CA GLU A 265 13.17 -30.42 12.49
C GLU A 265 12.71 -31.76 13.07
N GLU A 266 11.72 -32.40 12.46
CA GLU A 266 11.23 -33.71 12.90
C GLU A 266 12.31 -34.80 12.79
N ALA A 267 13.10 -34.81 11.71
CA ALA A 267 14.20 -35.76 11.54
C ALA A 267 15.26 -35.61 12.63
N ILE A 268 15.67 -34.38 12.95
CA ILE A 268 16.64 -34.08 14.01
C ILE A 268 16.09 -34.53 15.36
N VAL A 269 14.85 -34.18 15.68
CA VAL A 269 14.21 -34.57 16.95
C VAL A 269 14.09 -36.09 17.07
N ARG A 270 13.64 -36.78 16.02
CA ARG A 270 13.53 -38.26 16.03
C ARG A 270 14.90 -38.93 16.20
N ARG A 271 15.94 -38.43 15.52
CA ARG A 271 17.31 -38.95 15.62
C ARG A 271 17.90 -38.71 17.00
N PHE A 272 17.68 -37.53 17.56
CA PHE A 272 18.07 -37.22 18.93
C PHE A 272 17.40 -38.17 19.94
N LEU A 273 16.09 -38.36 19.83
CA LEU A 273 15.33 -39.23 20.74
C LEU A 273 15.71 -40.71 20.63
N SER A 274 16.11 -41.19 19.45
CA SER A 274 16.54 -42.59 19.28
C SER A 274 17.92 -42.87 19.87
N GLN A 275 18.78 -41.86 19.94
CA GLN A 275 20.12 -41.97 20.52
C GLN A 275 20.12 -41.68 22.04
N TYR A 276 19.16 -40.91 22.53
CA TYR A 276 19.12 -40.52 23.94
C TYR A 276 18.70 -41.68 24.86
N PRO A 277 19.57 -42.16 25.78
CA PRO A 277 19.30 -43.34 26.61
C PRO A 277 18.11 -43.18 27.56
N GLY A 278 17.74 -41.94 27.92
CA GLY A 278 16.62 -41.64 28.82
C GLY A 278 15.24 -41.74 28.16
N ALA A 279 15.14 -41.81 26.83
CA ALA A 279 13.87 -41.94 26.13
C ALA A 279 13.24 -43.35 26.30
N ASN A 280 14.07 -44.38 26.51
CA ASN A 280 13.64 -45.77 26.70
C ASN A 280 13.38 -46.16 28.17
N LYS A 281 13.52 -45.23 29.13
CA LYS A 281 13.41 -45.54 30.58
C LYS A 281 12.07 -45.13 31.22
N GLN A 282 11.07 -44.74 30.44
CA GLN A 282 9.71 -44.47 30.93
C GLN A 282 8.74 -45.61 30.53
N THR A 283 8.97 -46.80 31.07
CA THR A 283 7.99 -47.87 31.21
C THR A 283 8.15 -48.48 32.60
#